data_AF-A0A3N1XAA6-F1
#
_entry.id   AF-A0A3N1XAA6-F1
#
_cell.length_a   1.000
_cell.length_b   1.000
_cell.length_c   1.000
_cell.angle_alpha   90.00
_cell.angle_beta   90.00
_cell.angle_gamma   90.00
#
_symmetry.space_group_name_H-M   'P 1'
#
loop_
_entity.id
_entity.type
_entity.pdbx_description
1 polymer ?
#
loop_
_entity_poly.entity_id
_entity_poly.type
_entity_poly.pdbx_seq_one_letter_code
_entity_poly.pdbx_strand_id
1 'polypeptide(L)'
;MKVMSIFKRIILCLLILSIVGYLFLTLNGKNQESVTATEENDPKENFNDKIESEYDESSEPAKSKSTKRNAYDNDNSNIIEKESEDQMQVEKEDRITATFNTGEVNVNEYFTKIKITDEIYDRIYNKSYKKNCPLPLEDLRYLELLYYGFDGETHVGEMIVNKRIADDVISIFKELYEAEYPIERMELVDEYNADDNASMSANNSSAFNFRYIDGTTTYSNHGKGLAIDINPLYNPYVRMKNGVREVLPVSGEKYADRSIDNKYYIKKNDICYNIFTKYGFTWGGDWKNSKDYQHFEKSIK
;
A
#
# COMPACT_ATOMS: atom_id res chain seq x y z
N MET A 1 -52.06 -19.21 21.67
CA MET A 1 -50.90 -19.17 22.60
C MET A 1 -49.62 -18.51 22.05
N LYS A 2 -49.38 -18.40 20.72
CA LYS A 2 -48.16 -17.75 20.18
C LYS A 2 -48.14 -16.21 20.26
N VAL A 3 -49.29 -15.54 20.25
CA VAL A 3 -49.37 -14.05 20.29
C VAL A 3 -48.96 -13.46 21.65
N MET A 4 -49.24 -14.15 22.76
CA MET A 4 -48.80 -13.73 24.10
C MET A 4 -47.27 -13.80 24.29
N SER A 5 -46.57 -14.63 23.51
CA SER A 5 -45.11 -14.76 23.57
C SER A 5 -44.40 -13.55 22.94
N ILE A 6 -44.94 -13.04 21.83
CA ILE A 6 -44.40 -11.89 21.11
C ILE A 6 -44.57 -10.61 21.94
N PHE A 7 -45.74 -10.41 22.55
CA PHE A 7 -46.00 -9.27 23.42
C PHE A 7 -45.06 -9.20 24.63
N LYS A 8 -44.76 -10.35 25.25
CA LYS A 8 -43.78 -10.40 26.36
C LYS A 8 -42.36 -10.06 25.92
N ARG A 9 -41.95 -10.45 24.70
CA ARG A 9 -40.63 -10.09 24.15
C ARG A 9 -40.51 -8.61 23.83
N ILE A 10 -41.57 -8.00 23.30
CA ILE A 10 -41.59 -6.55 23.02
C ILE A 10 -41.51 -5.74 24.32
N ILE A 11 -42.27 -6.11 25.36
CA ILE A 11 -42.23 -5.43 26.66
C ILE A 11 -40.84 -5.58 27.31
N LEU A 12 -40.21 -6.75 27.20
CA LEU A 12 -38.87 -6.98 27.73
C LEU A 12 -37.81 -6.14 26.99
N CYS A 13 -37.89 -6.03 25.65
CA CYS A 13 -36.99 -5.16 24.88
C CYS A 13 -37.16 -3.68 25.24
N LEU A 14 -38.39 -3.20 25.43
CA LEU A 14 -38.64 -1.81 25.82
C LEU A 14 -38.11 -1.49 27.22
N LEU A 15 -38.21 -2.44 28.16
CA LEU A 15 -37.63 -2.29 29.50
C LEU A 15 -36.10 -2.26 29.45
N ILE A 16 -35.45 -3.13 28.66
CA ILE A 16 -33.98 -3.14 28.51
C ILE A 16 -33.49 -1.82 27.91
N LEU A 17 -34.15 -1.30 26.87
CA LEU A 17 -33.78 -0.02 26.25
C LEU A 17 -33.90 1.16 27.23
N SER A 18 -34.91 1.15 28.10
CA SER A 18 -35.06 2.20 29.13
C SER A 18 -33.95 2.18 30.18
N ILE A 19 -33.49 1.00 30.58
CA ILE A 19 -32.41 0.83 31.56
C ILE A 19 -31.06 1.24 30.96
N VAL A 20 -30.79 0.84 29.71
CA VAL A 20 -29.54 1.22 29.01
C VAL A 20 -29.48 2.74 28.79
N GLY A 21 -30.59 3.37 28.41
CA GLY A 21 -30.67 4.84 28.27
C GLY A 21 -30.42 5.57 29.59
N TYR A 22 -30.99 5.08 30.70
CA TYR A 22 -30.76 5.65 32.03
C TYR A 22 -29.29 5.50 32.47
N LEU A 23 -28.68 4.35 32.20
CA LEU A 23 -27.27 4.11 32.52
C LEU A 23 -26.35 5.04 31.70
N PHE A 24 -26.64 5.26 30.42
CA PHE A 24 -25.89 6.16 29.55
C PHE A 24 -25.97 7.63 30.01
N LEU A 25 -27.14 8.08 30.48
CA LEU A 25 -27.32 9.41 31.05
C LEU A 25 -26.53 9.59 32.37
N THR A 26 -26.47 8.56 33.22
CA THR A 26 -25.70 8.63 34.48
C THR A 26 -24.19 8.58 34.29
N LEU A 27 -23.71 7.98 33.19
CA LEU A 27 -22.27 7.90 32.87
C LEU A 27 -21.75 9.18 32.21
N ASN A 28 -22.58 9.86 31.39
CA ASN A 28 -22.20 11.12 30.74
C ASN A 28 -22.31 12.36 31.66
N GLY A 29 -22.99 12.27 32.80
CA GLY A 29 -23.17 13.38 33.73
C GLY A 29 -22.00 13.66 34.68
N LYS A 30 -20.86 12.95 34.58
CA LYS A 30 -19.76 13.02 35.55
C LYS A 30 -18.42 13.57 35.06
N ASN A 31 -18.28 13.98 33.81
CA ASN A 31 -17.01 14.54 33.30
C ASN A 31 -17.20 15.94 32.70
N GLN A 32 -17.45 16.91 33.57
CA GLN A 32 -17.08 18.31 33.32
C GLN A 32 -16.52 18.89 34.62
N GLU A 33 -15.22 18.72 34.83
CA GLU A 33 -14.44 19.63 35.66
C GLU A 33 -13.22 20.12 34.87
N SER A 34 -13.00 21.42 35.04
CA SER A 34 -12.10 22.33 34.37
C SER A 34 -10.62 22.05 34.64
N VAL A 35 -9.76 22.23 33.63
CA VAL A 35 -8.36 22.60 33.85
C VAL A 35 -8.01 23.78 32.96
N THR A 36 -7.66 24.87 33.63
CA THR A 36 -7.22 26.17 33.16
C THR A 36 -5.81 26.12 32.56
N ALA A 37 -5.59 27.00 31.59
CA ALA A 37 -4.31 27.27 30.94
C ALA A 37 -3.28 27.88 31.90
N THR A 38 -2.02 27.46 31.74
CA THR A 38 -0.84 28.24 32.12
C THR A 38 0.19 28.12 31.00
N GLU A 39 0.52 29.26 30.41
CA GLU A 39 1.64 29.50 29.51
C GLU A 39 2.97 29.41 30.27
N GLU A 40 3.98 28.77 29.69
CA GLU A 40 5.38 29.03 30.03
C GLU A 40 6.27 28.83 28.79
N ASN A 41 7.22 29.76 28.64
CA ASN A 41 8.02 30.03 27.45
C ASN A 41 9.24 29.09 27.29
N ASP A 42 9.45 28.66 26.04
CA ASP A 42 10.68 28.66 25.22
C ASP A 42 12.08 28.52 25.88
N PRO A 43 12.99 27.77 25.22
CA PRO A 43 13.94 28.52 24.38
C PRO A 43 14.15 27.96 22.96
N LYS A 44 14.19 28.93 22.05
CA LYS A 44 14.47 28.86 20.62
C LYS A 44 15.84 28.26 20.35
N GLU A 45 15.91 27.28 19.45
CA GLU A 45 17.08 27.11 18.62
C GLU A 45 16.83 27.66 17.22
N ASN A 46 17.76 28.52 16.86
CA ASN A 46 17.78 29.45 15.75
C ASN A 46 18.77 28.85 14.73
N PHE A 47 18.34 28.56 13.51
CA PHE A 47 19.28 28.45 12.40
C PHE A 47 18.78 29.30 11.24
N ASN A 48 19.50 30.41 11.06
CA ASN A 48 19.36 31.37 9.99
C ASN A 48 19.69 30.72 8.65
N ASP A 49 18.78 30.96 7.71
CA ASP A 49 19.08 31.10 6.29
C ASP A 49 20.05 32.27 6.06
N LYS A 50 20.95 32.16 5.07
CA LYS A 50 21.34 33.26 4.15
C LYS A 50 22.41 32.82 3.14
N ILE A 51 22.00 32.87 1.86
CA ILE A 51 22.61 33.66 0.74
C ILE A 51 24.01 33.17 0.28
N GLU A 52 24.37 32.99 -1.00
CA GLU A 52 24.11 33.77 -2.22
C GLU A 52 24.41 32.96 -3.50
N SER A 53 23.97 33.53 -4.61
CA SER A 53 24.16 33.21 -6.03
C SER A 53 25.59 33.02 -6.54
N GLU A 54 25.75 32.29 -7.66
CA GLU A 54 26.47 32.81 -8.83
C GLU A 54 26.14 32.03 -10.12
N TYR A 55 25.95 32.80 -11.20
CA TYR A 55 25.85 32.39 -12.60
C TYR A 55 27.25 32.36 -13.23
N ASP A 56 27.49 31.43 -14.16
CA ASP A 56 28.34 31.48 -15.38
C ASP A 56 28.91 30.08 -15.67
N GLU A 57 29.27 29.61 -16.87
CA GLU A 57 29.17 30.06 -18.26
C GLU A 57 29.40 28.77 -19.11
N SER A 58 29.13 28.86 -20.40
CA SER A 58 29.36 27.88 -21.47
C SER A 58 30.66 27.05 -21.46
N SER A 59 30.59 25.80 -21.97
CA SER A 59 31.41 25.35 -23.12
C SER A 59 31.11 23.91 -23.56
N GLU A 60 30.85 23.75 -24.85
CA GLU A 60 30.98 22.53 -25.67
C GLU A 60 32.32 22.60 -26.46
N PRO A 61 32.73 21.61 -27.28
CA PRO A 61 32.72 20.15 -27.11
C PRO A 61 34.08 19.52 -27.55
N ALA A 62 34.29 18.22 -27.29
CA ALA A 62 35.35 17.46 -27.99
C ALA A 62 34.91 16.05 -28.39
N LYS A 63 34.96 15.83 -29.70
CA LYS A 63 34.78 14.57 -30.43
C LYS A 63 35.90 13.57 -30.08
N SER A 64 35.58 12.27 -30.05
CA SER A 64 36.37 11.30 -30.83
C SER A 64 35.54 10.07 -31.21
N LYS A 65 35.68 9.69 -32.48
CA LYS A 65 35.15 8.48 -33.10
C LYS A 65 36.20 7.38 -32.93
N SER A 66 35.79 6.13 -32.69
CA SER A 66 36.52 4.97 -33.20
C SER A 66 35.60 3.82 -33.56
N THR A 67 36.00 3.14 -34.62
CA THR A 67 35.26 2.33 -35.57
C THR A 67 35.35 0.83 -35.28
N LYS A 68 34.26 0.12 -35.62
CA LYS A 68 34.15 -1.17 -36.33
C LYS A 68 34.91 -2.43 -35.86
N ARG A 69 34.06 -3.45 -35.59
CA ARG A 69 33.99 -4.83 -36.12
C ARG A 69 35.15 -5.81 -35.83
N ASN A 70 34.79 -7.00 -35.34
CA ASN A 70 35.01 -8.25 -36.08
C ASN A 70 34.03 -9.35 -35.61
N ALA A 71 33.55 -10.12 -36.59
CA ALA A 71 32.75 -11.32 -36.48
C ALA A 71 33.65 -12.56 -36.54
N TYR A 72 33.22 -13.66 -35.93
CA TYR A 72 33.69 -15.02 -36.26
C TYR A 72 32.53 -16.00 -36.05
N ASP A 73 32.06 -16.56 -37.15
CA ASP A 73 31.26 -17.80 -37.21
C ASP A 73 32.20 -19.01 -37.14
N ASN A 74 31.76 -20.12 -36.53
CA ASN A 74 31.91 -21.44 -37.15
C ASN A 74 30.96 -22.50 -36.54
N ASP A 75 30.30 -23.24 -37.43
CA ASP A 75 29.47 -24.43 -37.22
C ASP A 75 30.26 -25.64 -36.69
N ASN A 76 29.63 -26.54 -35.91
CA ASN A 76 28.98 -27.77 -36.42
C ASN A 76 28.60 -28.79 -35.31
N SER A 77 27.35 -29.25 -35.40
CA SER A 77 26.75 -30.57 -35.08
C SER A 77 27.24 -31.48 -33.94
N ASN A 78 26.29 -31.89 -33.07
CA ASN A 78 25.93 -33.30 -32.87
C ASN A 78 24.59 -33.47 -32.12
N ILE A 79 23.78 -34.39 -32.64
CA ILE A 79 22.45 -34.83 -32.18
C ILE A 79 22.62 -35.94 -31.13
N ILE A 80 21.94 -35.85 -29.98
CA ILE A 80 21.44 -37.02 -29.23
C ILE A 80 20.08 -36.65 -28.60
N GLU A 81 19.09 -37.49 -28.87
CA GLU A 81 17.70 -37.48 -28.40
C GLU A 81 17.57 -37.65 -26.87
N LYS A 82 16.61 -36.96 -26.25
CA LYS A 82 15.53 -37.65 -25.50
C LYS A 82 14.42 -36.71 -25.03
N GLU A 83 13.23 -37.30 -25.04
CA GLU A 83 11.88 -36.75 -24.91
C GLU A 83 11.50 -36.25 -23.51
N SER A 84 10.32 -35.60 -23.50
CA SER A 84 9.38 -35.35 -22.40
C SER A 84 9.57 -34.05 -21.60
N GLU A 85 8.98 -32.98 -22.10
CA GLU A 85 8.53 -31.82 -21.31
C GLU A 85 7.53 -31.00 -22.15
N ASP A 86 6.43 -31.64 -22.54
CA ASP A 86 5.34 -30.96 -23.25
C ASP A 86 4.02 -31.26 -22.53
N GLN A 87 3.84 -30.66 -21.34
CA GLN A 87 2.54 -30.43 -20.65
C GLN A 87 2.74 -29.49 -19.44
N MET A 88 3.17 -28.23 -19.64
CA MET A 88 3.02 -27.20 -18.58
C MET A 88 3.10 -25.75 -19.11
N GLN A 89 2.50 -25.45 -20.27
CA GLN A 89 2.52 -24.08 -20.81
C GLN A 89 1.14 -23.47 -21.11
N VAL A 90 0.04 -24.13 -20.76
CA VAL A 90 -1.30 -23.66 -21.16
C VAL A 90 -2.12 -23.01 -20.02
N GLU A 91 -1.63 -22.95 -18.77
CA GLU A 91 -2.46 -22.48 -17.63
C GLU A 91 -2.03 -21.19 -16.94
N LYS A 92 -0.92 -20.53 -17.34
CA LYS A 92 -0.36 -19.41 -16.56
C LYS A 92 -0.89 -18.04 -16.99
N GLU A 93 -1.23 -17.84 -18.26
CA GLU A 93 -1.64 -16.52 -18.79
C GLU A 93 -3.05 -16.10 -18.31
N ASP A 94 -3.94 -17.04 -17.96
CA ASP A 94 -5.32 -16.74 -17.51
C ASP A 94 -5.48 -16.50 -16.00
N ARG A 95 -4.41 -16.65 -15.18
CA ARG A 95 -4.51 -16.47 -13.72
C ARG A 95 -4.44 -15.02 -13.25
N ILE A 96 -4.03 -14.10 -14.13
CA ILE A 96 -3.67 -12.71 -13.77
C ILE A 96 -4.93 -11.85 -13.48
N THR A 97 -6.13 -12.32 -13.83
CA THR A 97 -7.42 -11.63 -13.56
C THR A 97 -8.53 -12.58 -13.09
N ALA A 98 -8.18 -13.68 -12.42
CA ALA A 98 -9.17 -14.65 -11.99
C ALA A 98 -9.96 -14.14 -10.76
N THR A 99 -11.21 -13.71 -10.99
CA THR A 99 -12.22 -13.58 -9.94
C THR A 99 -12.78 -14.97 -9.65
N PHE A 100 -12.81 -15.35 -8.38
CA PHE A 100 -13.33 -16.66 -7.97
C PHE A 100 -14.57 -16.50 -7.12
N ASN A 101 -15.57 -17.37 -7.35
CA ASN A 101 -16.67 -17.52 -6.41
C ASN A 101 -16.14 -18.11 -5.09
N THR A 102 -16.71 -17.66 -3.97
CA THR A 102 -16.33 -18.01 -2.58
C THR A 102 -16.27 -19.51 -2.23
N GLY A 103 -16.61 -20.42 -3.15
CA GLY A 103 -16.55 -21.88 -2.97
C GLY A 103 -15.43 -22.63 -3.72
N GLU A 104 -14.66 -21.99 -4.60
CA GLU A 104 -13.71 -22.69 -5.51
C GLU A 104 -12.22 -22.38 -5.24
N VAL A 105 -11.89 -21.40 -4.39
CA VAL A 105 -10.49 -21.01 -4.15
C VAL A 105 -9.83 -21.97 -3.15
N ASN A 106 -8.80 -22.69 -3.60
CA ASN A 106 -7.87 -23.31 -2.66
C ASN A 106 -7.00 -22.21 -2.04
N VAL A 107 -7.46 -21.64 -0.92
CA VAL A 107 -6.77 -20.55 -0.20
C VAL A 107 -5.30 -20.88 0.10
N ASN A 108 -4.94 -22.17 0.23
CA ASN A 108 -3.56 -22.60 0.48
C ASN A 108 -2.63 -22.49 -0.74
N GLU A 109 -3.18 -22.31 -1.94
CA GLU A 109 -2.41 -22.04 -3.17
C GLU A 109 -2.09 -20.56 -3.36
N TYR A 110 -2.69 -19.69 -2.54
CA TYR A 110 -2.44 -18.25 -2.50
C TYR A 110 -1.76 -17.86 -1.19
N PHE A 111 -1.37 -16.59 -1.04
CA PHE A 111 -0.47 -16.12 0.02
C PHE A 111 0.95 -16.68 -0.10
N THR A 112 1.46 -16.67 -1.33
CA THR A 112 2.78 -17.19 -1.66
C THR A 112 3.81 -16.07 -1.75
N LYS A 113 5.09 -16.43 -1.68
CA LYS A 113 6.20 -15.55 -2.04
C LYS A 113 7.23 -16.30 -2.86
N ILE A 114 7.71 -15.67 -3.92
CA ILE A 114 8.84 -16.17 -4.70
C ILE A 114 9.91 -15.09 -4.84
N LYS A 115 11.12 -15.51 -5.23
CA LYS A 115 12.15 -14.58 -5.69
C LYS A 115 11.67 -13.92 -6.98
N ILE A 116 12.19 -12.73 -7.26
CA ILE A 116 11.99 -12.12 -8.58
C ILE A 116 12.62 -13.02 -9.64
N THR A 117 11.80 -13.56 -10.53
CA THR A 117 12.21 -14.33 -11.71
C THR A 117 12.56 -13.39 -12.85
N ASP A 118 13.17 -13.90 -13.92
CA ASP A 118 13.44 -13.09 -15.11
C ASP A 118 12.14 -12.52 -15.72
N GLU A 119 11.07 -13.31 -15.75
CA GLU A 119 9.73 -12.88 -16.19
C GLU A 119 9.21 -11.68 -15.37
N ILE A 120 9.31 -11.74 -14.04
CA ILE A 120 8.89 -10.64 -13.17
C ILE A 120 9.84 -9.45 -13.30
N TYR A 121 11.14 -9.70 -13.43
CA TYR A 121 12.14 -8.66 -13.63
C TYR A 121 11.85 -7.85 -14.90
N ASP A 122 11.54 -8.53 -16.01
CA ASP A 122 11.22 -7.88 -17.28
C ASP A 122 9.96 -7.00 -17.19
N ARG A 123 8.98 -7.38 -16.35
CA ARG A 123 7.78 -6.55 -16.09
C ARG A 123 8.10 -5.24 -15.37
N ILE A 124 9.06 -5.25 -14.45
CA ILE A 124 9.34 -4.12 -13.53
C ILE A 124 10.55 -3.27 -13.93
N TYR A 125 11.43 -3.81 -14.77
CA TYR A 125 12.68 -3.15 -15.15
C TYR A 125 12.41 -1.88 -15.96
N ASN A 126 13.17 -0.82 -15.67
CA ASN A 126 12.99 0.55 -16.19
C ASN A 126 11.64 1.21 -15.85
N LYS A 127 10.84 0.60 -14.98
CA LYS A 127 9.62 1.17 -14.40
C LYS A 127 9.81 1.34 -12.89
N SER A 128 9.21 0.46 -12.07
CA SER A 128 9.33 0.49 -10.61
C SER A 128 10.72 0.06 -10.14
N TYR A 129 11.47 -0.71 -10.93
CA TYR A 129 12.87 -1.06 -10.70
C TYR A 129 13.78 -0.42 -11.76
N LYS A 130 14.41 0.72 -11.43
CA LYS A 130 15.27 1.47 -12.36
C LYS A 130 16.69 0.94 -12.36
N LYS A 131 17.44 1.18 -13.45
CA LYS A 131 18.87 0.80 -13.57
C LYS A 131 19.75 1.26 -12.40
N ASN A 132 19.43 2.39 -11.79
CA ASN A 132 20.15 2.96 -10.65
C ASN A 132 19.46 2.69 -9.29
N CYS A 133 18.54 1.72 -9.22
CA CYS A 133 17.97 1.27 -7.97
C CYS A 133 19.11 0.69 -7.10
N PRO A 134 19.36 1.23 -5.89
CA PRO A 134 20.41 0.74 -5.01
C PRO A 134 20.00 -0.52 -4.26
N LEU A 135 18.70 -0.84 -4.23
CA LEU A 135 18.17 -2.01 -3.57
C LEU A 135 18.45 -3.24 -4.44
N PRO A 136 19.19 -4.25 -3.95
CA PRO A 136 19.46 -5.44 -4.72
C PRO A 136 18.18 -6.22 -5.05
N LEU A 137 18.09 -6.81 -6.24
CA LEU A 137 16.91 -7.55 -6.67
C LEU A 137 16.63 -8.75 -5.75
N GLU A 138 17.67 -9.37 -5.20
CA GLU A 138 17.56 -10.48 -4.23
C GLU A 138 16.93 -10.09 -2.90
N ASP A 139 16.83 -8.79 -2.60
CA ASP A 139 16.13 -8.24 -1.45
C ASP A 139 14.63 -8.04 -1.68
N LEU A 140 14.14 -8.27 -2.91
CA LEU A 140 12.71 -8.19 -3.23
C LEU A 140 12.06 -9.58 -3.31
N ARG A 141 10.78 -9.65 -2.96
CA ARG A 141 9.91 -10.81 -3.13
C ARG A 141 8.65 -10.38 -3.83
N TYR A 142 8.25 -11.15 -4.82
CA TYR A 142 6.94 -11.06 -5.43
C TYR A 142 5.98 -11.95 -4.64
N LEU A 143 4.80 -11.41 -4.35
CA LEU A 143 3.74 -12.02 -3.57
C LEU A 143 2.49 -12.17 -4.42
N GLU A 144 1.81 -13.30 -4.26
CA GLU A 144 0.43 -13.50 -4.72
C GLU A 144 -0.47 -13.60 -3.49
N LEU A 145 -1.46 -12.72 -3.41
CA LEU A 145 -2.28 -12.51 -2.22
C LEU A 145 -3.75 -12.55 -2.62
N LEU A 146 -4.61 -13.13 -1.77
CA LEU A 146 -6.06 -12.95 -1.96
C LEU A 146 -6.51 -11.65 -1.29
N TYR A 147 -7.52 -11.02 -1.89
CA TYR A 147 -8.23 -9.90 -1.27
C TYR A 147 -9.73 -9.98 -1.54
N TYR A 148 -10.51 -9.35 -0.65
CA TYR A 148 -11.95 -9.25 -0.77
C TYR A 148 -12.30 -7.95 -1.48
N GLY A 149 -12.90 -8.06 -2.66
CA GLY A 149 -13.18 -6.94 -3.55
C GLY A 149 -14.29 -6.03 -3.05
N PHE A 150 -14.39 -4.83 -3.63
CA PHE A 150 -15.54 -3.95 -3.37
C PHE A 150 -16.86 -4.50 -3.93
N ASP A 151 -16.76 -5.41 -4.89
CA ASP A 151 -17.86 -6.20 -5.47
C ASP A 151 -18.33 -7.34 -4.57
N GLY A 152 -17.61 -7.63 -3.49
CA GLY A 152 -17.92 -8.72 -2.56
C GLY A 152 -17.41 -10.08 -3.00
N GLU A 153 -16.51 -10.13 -3.98
CA GLU A 153 -15.91 -11.37 -4.49
C GLU A 153 -14.44 -11.51 -4.09
N THR A 154 -13.92 -12.74 -4.21
CA THR A 154 -12.50 -13.02 -3.98
C THR A 154 -11.69 -12.76 -5.25
N HIS A 155 -10.59 -12.03 -5.10
CA HIS A 155 -9.66 -11.71 -6.17
C HIS A 155 -8.23 -12.08 -5.79
N VAL A 156 -7.39 -12.29 -6.80
CA VAL A 156 -5.94 -12.45 -6.66
C VAL A 156 -5.27 -11.13 -6.95
N GLY A 157 -4.38 -10.73 -6.06
CA GLY A 157 -3.56 -9.54 -6.18
C GLY A 157 -2.07 -9.87 -6.20
N GLU A 158 -1.30 -8.94 -6.74
CA GLU A 158 0.15 -9.01 -6.86
C GLU A 158 0.81 -7.90 -6.04
N MET A 159 1.90 -8.21 -5.34
CA MET A 159 2.68 -7.20 -4.63
C MET A 159 4.17 -7.53 -4.61
N ILE A 160 5.02 -6.53 -4.78
CA ILE A 160 6.47 -6.69 -4.55
C ILE A 160 6.85 -5.95 -3.27
N VAL A 161 7.53 -6.65 -2.36
CA VAL A 161 8.00 -6.11 -1.07
C VAL A 161 9.43 -6.55 -0.77
N ASN A 162 10.04 -5.94 0.23
CA ASN A 162 11.32 -6.39 0.75
C ASN A 162 11.18 -7.78 1.41
N LYS A 163 12.14 -8.67 1.17
CA LYS A 163 12.18 -10.02 1.75
C LYS A 163 12.09 -10.02 3.28
N ARG A 164 12.52 -8.93 3.93
CA ARG A 164 12.52 -8.76 5.38
C ARG A 164 11.12 -8.53 5.97
N ILE A 165 10.15 -8.11 5.17
CA ILE A 165 8.75 -7.93 5.60
C ILE A 165 7.78 -8.88 4.91
N ALA A 166 8.23 -9.68 3.93
CA ALA A 166 7.36 -10.53 3.12
C ALA A 166 6.44 -11.47 3.92
N ASP A 167 6.94 -12.09 5.00
CA ASP A 167 6.13 -12.97 5.85
C ASP A 167 5.08 -12.20 6.66
N ASP A 168 5.42 -11.00 7.13
CA ASP A 168 4.48 -10.14 7.83
C ASP A 168 3.36 -9.70 6.87
N VAL A 169 3.72 -9.30 5.64
CA VAL A 169 2.77 -8.85 4.62
C VAL A 169 1.81 -9.97 4.23
N ILE A 170 2.32 -11.18 3.99
CA ILE A 170 1.46 -12.36 3.77
C ILE A 170 0.47 -12.55 4.92
N SER A 171 0.94 -12.46 6.16
CA SER A 171 0.09 -12.66 7.35
C SER A 171 -0.94 -11.55 7.53
N ILE A 172 -0.57 -10.30 7.25
CA ILE A 172 -1.47 -9.14 7.24
C ILE A 172 -2.59 -9.35 6.23
N PHE A 173 -2.25 -9.64 4.97
CA PHE A 173 -3.25 -9.76 3.93
C PHE A 173 -4.13 -10.99 4.11
N LYS A 174 -3.61 -12.07 4.71
CA LYS A 174 -4.43 -13.21 5.11
C LYS A 174 -5.47 -12.82 6.17
N GLU A 175 -5.08 -12.10 7.23
CA GLU A 175 -6.03 -11.63 8.24
C GLU A 175 -7.03 -10.61 7.69
N LEU A 176 -6.61 -9.73 6.76
CA LEU A 176 -7.52 -8.80 6.08
C LEU A 176 -8.55 -9.54 5.22
N TYR A 177 -8.10 -10.55 4.47
CA TYR A 177 -8.97 -11.38 3.65
C TYR A 177 -9.97 -12.19 4.49
N GLU A 178 -9.50 -12.84 5.57
CA GLU A 178 -10.36 -13.58 6.51
C GLU A 178 -11.38 -12.67 7.22
N ALA A 179 -11.06 -11.38 7.38
CA ALA A 179 -11.96 -10.36 7.92
C ALA A 179 -12.87 -9.71 6.86
N GLU A 180 -12.82 -10.15 5.60
CA GLU A 180 -13.53 -9.56 4.46
C GLU A 180 -13.27 -8.04 4.33
N TYR A 181 -12.06 -7.59 4.69
CA TYR A 181 -11.70 -6.19 4.62
C TYR A 181 -11.66 -5.75 3.15
N PRO A 182 -12.43 -4.71 2.76
CA PRO A 182 -12.61 -4.37 1.36
C PRO A 182 -11.35 -3.72 0.78
N ILE A 183 -10.84 -4.29 -0.31
CA ILE A 183 -9.75 -3.74 -1.13
C ILE A 183 -10.24 -3.69 -2.58
N GLU A 184 -10.11 -2.55 -3.25
CA GLU A 184 -10.65 -2.43 -4.62
C GLU A 184 -9.75 -3.10 -5.65
N ARG A 185 -8.43 -2.94 -5.50
CA ARG A 185 -7.44 -3.45 -6.44
C ARG A 185 -6.08 -3.65 -5.76
N MET A 186 -5.32 -4.63 -6.26
CA MET A 186 -3.96 -4.91 -5.85
C MET A 186 -3.15 -5.46 -7.04
N GLU A 187 -2.66 -4.54 -7.88
CA GLU A 187 -1.81 -4.80 -9.05
C GLU A 187 -0.42 -4.21 -8.81
N LEU A 188 0.59 -4.73 -9.50
CA LEU A 188 1.90 -4.07 -9.51
C LEU A 188 1.78 -2.64 -10.06
N VAL A 189 2.49 -1.69 -9.45
CA VAL A 189 2.51 -0.29 -9.92
C VAL A 189 3.02 -0.18 -11.38
N ASP A 190 3.71 -1.21 -11.86
CA ASP A 190 4.24 -1.33 -13.22
C ASP A 190 3.16 -1.42 -14.31
N GLU A 191 1.93 -1.83 -13.96
CA GLU A 191 0.75 -1.77 -14.84
C GLU A 191 0.34 -0.31 -15.13
N TYR A 192 0.79 0.62 -14.27
CA TYR A 192 0.63 2.07 -14.41
C TYR A 192 1.93 2.74 -14.86
N ASN A 193 2.87 1.99 -15.44
CA ASN A 193 4.22 2.47 -15.80
C ASN A 193 5.00 3.06 -14.61
N ALA A 194 4.72 2.58 -13.39
CA ALA A 194 5.23 3.13 -12.14
C ALA A 194 4.87 4.61 -11.86
N ASP A 195 3.81 5.12 -12.52
CA ASP A 195 3.19 6.39 -12.16
C ASP A 195 2.35 6.22 -10.89
N ASP A 196 2.89 6.75 -9.80
CA ASP A 196 2.31 6.74 -8.45
C ASP A 196 0.92 7.39 -8.43
N ASN A 197 0.74 8.52 -9.13
CA ASN A 197 -0.55 9.22 -9.15
C ASN A 197 -1.59 8.46 -9.96
N ALA A 198 -1.21 7.84 -11.08
CA ALA A 198 -2.12 7.02 -11.87
C ALA A 198 -2.59 5.80 -11.06
N SER A 199 -1.65 5.08 -10.43
CA SER A 199 -1.93 3.94 -9.54
C SER A 199 -2.86 4.34 -8.39
N MET A 200 -2.53 5.43 -7.67
CA MET A 200 -3.36 5.92 -6.57
C MET A 200 -4.76 6.34 -7.04
N SER A 201 -4.87 7.04 -8.18
CA SER A 201 -6.15 7.49 -8.73
C SER A 201 -7.05 6.32 -9.12
N ALA A 202 -6.45 5.19 -9.48
CA ALA A 202 -7.12 3.95 -9.81
C ALA A 202 -7.48 3.11 -8.56
N ASN A 203 -7.24 3.65 -7.36
CA ASN A 203 -7.41 3.02 -6.06
C ASN A 203 -6.60 1.72 -5.86
N ASN A 204 -5.45 1.62 -6.51
CA ASN A 204 -4.60 0.44 -6.47
C ASN A 204 -3.80 0.37 -5.15
N SER A 205 -4.00 -0.68 -4.36
CA SER A 205 -3.17 -0.97 -3.20
C SER A 205 -1.83 -1.54 -3.66
N SER A 206 -0.73 -0.93 -3.27
CA SER A 206 0.59 -1.24 -3.84
C SER A 206 1.73 -1.04 -2.82
N ALA A 207 2.93 -1.53 -3.14
CA ALA A 207 4.09 -1.46 -2.25
C ALA A 207 5.34 -0.94 -2.97
N PHE A 208 6.17 -1.81 -3.56
CA PHE A 208 7.43 -1.39 -4.14
C PHE A 208 7.25 -0.45 -5.34
N ASN A 209 7.88 0.73 -5.24
CA ASN A 209 8.03 1.69 -6.33
C ASN A 209 9.31 2.51 -6.11
N PHE A 210 10.39 2.25 -6.87
CA PHE A 210 11.63 2.99 -6.71
C PHE A 210 11.54 4.44 -7.17
N ARG A 211 11.46 5.32 -6.17
CA ARG A 211 11.48 6.77 -6.32
C ARG A 211 12.13 7.45 -5.11
N TYR A 212 12.58 8.68 -5.35
CA TYR A 212 12.96 9.60 -4.29
C TYR A 212 11.71 10.21 -3.68
N ILE A 213 11.80 10.62 -2.42
CA ILE A 213 10.78 11.47 -1.79
C ILE A 213 10.82 12.84 -2.50
N ASP A 214 9.65 13.35 -2.86
CA ASP A 214 9.45 14.61 -3.59
C ASP A 214 10.31 15.74 -2.98
N GLY A 215 11.15 16.37 -3.82
CA GLY A 215 12.05 17.46 -3.41
C GLY A 215 13.30 17.04 -2.63
N THR A 216 13.62 15.75 -2.52
CA THR A 216 14.78 15.25 -1.77
C THR A 216 15.62 14.24 -2.56
N THR A 217 16.79 13.90 -2.03
CA THR A 217 17.64 12.78 -2.49
C THR A 217 17.45 11.51 -1.66
N THR A 218 16.45 11.49 -0.76
CA THR A 218 16.16 10.35 0.11
C THR A 218 15.23 9.37 -0.58
N TYR A 219 15.56 8.08 -0.53
CA TYR A 219 14.69 7.02 -1.06
C TYR A 219 13.40 6.92 -0.25
N SER A 220 12.27 6.88 -0.96
CA SER A 220 10.99 6.52 -0.37
C SER A 220 11.05 5.13 0.28
N ASN A 221 10.29 4.90 1.34
CA ASN A 221 10.16 3.55 1.91
C ASN A 221 9.48 2.59 0.93
N HIS A 222 8.65 3.07 -0.01
CA HIS A 222 8.20 2.30 -1.16
C HIS A 222 9.36 1.85 -2.03
N GLY A 223 10.35 2.72 -2.27
CA GLY A 223 11.56 2.38 -3.03
C GLY A 223 12.48 1.38 -2.33
N LYS A 224 12.24 1.07 -1.05
CA LYS A 224 12.92 0.02 -0.29
C LYS A 224 12.09 -1.26 -0.17
N GLY A 225 10.86 -1.25 -0.66
CA GLY A 225 9.88 -2.32 -0.47
C GLY A 225 9.43 -2.46 0.99
N LEU A 226 9.43 -1.37 1.77
CA LEU A 226 9.14 -1.37 3.21
C LEU A 226 7.86 -0.60 3.57
N ALA A 227 7.12 -0.13 2.57
CA ALA A 227 5.85 0.56 2.72
C ALA A 227 4.78 -0.07 1.84
N ILE A 228 3.53 0.07 2.26
CA ILE A 228 2.33 -0.42 1.60
C ILE A 228 1.27 0.67 1.68
N ASP A 229 0.65 0.98 0.55
CA ASP A 229 -0.51 1.85 0.46
C ASP A 229 -1.78 1.01 0.26
N ILE A 230 -2.84 1.32 1.00
CA ILE A 230 -4.12 0.61 0.94
C ILE A 230 -5.25 1.56 0.52
N ASN A 231 -5.96 1.19 -0.55
CA ASN A 231 -7.05 1.97 -1.16
C ASN A 231 -6.75 3.50 -1.23
N PRO A 232 -5.69 3.92 -1.96
CA PRO A 232 -5.25 5.32 -2.04
C PRO A 232 -6.32 6.36 -2.34
N LEU A 233 -7.28 6.04 -3.19
CA LEU A 233 -8.33 6.98 -3.59
C LEU A 233 -9.19 7.36 -2.39
N TYR A 234 -9.56 6.38 -1.55
CA TYR A 234 -10.39 6.59 -0.35
C TYR A 234 -9.58 7.00 0.88
N ASN A 235 -8.25 6.81 0.84
CA ASN A 235 -7.34 7.12 1.93
C ASN A 235 -6.20 8.03 1.45
N PRO A 236 -6.51 9.24 0.94
CA PRO A 236 -5.53 10.05 0.25
C PRO A 236 -4.45 10.59 1.18
N TYR A 237 -3.32 10.97 0.59
CA TYR A 237 -2.29 11.76 1.24
C TYR A 237 -2.68 13.24 1.25
N VAL A 238 -2.82 13.82 2.45
CA VAL A 238 -3.15 15.24 2.67
C VAL A 238 -1.96 15.95 3.27
N ARG A 239 -1.42 16.96 2.59
CA ARG A 239 -0.27 17.74 3.06
C ARG A 239 -0.41 19.23 2.76
N MET A 240 0.48 20.03 3.36
CA MET A 240 0.71 21.42 2.97
C MET A 240 1.98 21.51 2.14
N LYS A 241 1.90 22.08 0.93
CA LYS A 241 3.04 22.36 0.06
C LYS A 241 3.03 23.84 -0.30
N ASN A 242 4.07 24.57 0.07
CA ASN A 242 4.19 26.03 -0.15
C ASN A 242 2.98 26.84 0.36
N GLY A 243 2.42 26.45 1.52
CA GLY A 243 1.25 27.11 2.10
C GLY A 243 -0.09 26.76 1.45
N VAL A 244 -0.10 25.88 0.44
CA VAL A 244 -1.31 25.38 -0.23
C VAL A 244 -1.58 23.94 0.23
N ARG A 245 -2.83 23.64 0.57
CA ARG A 245 -3.26 22.28 0.87
C ARG A 245 -3.29 21.48 -0.43
N GLU A 246 -2.63 20.32 -0.41
CA GLU A 246 -2.57 19.37 -1.51
C GLU A 246 -3.11 18.02 -1.06
N VAL A 247 -3.92 17.39 -1.91
CA VAL A 247 -4.43 16.04 -1.73
C VAL A 247 -3.98 15.18 -2.90
N LEU A 248 -3.37 14.04 -2.60
CA LEU A 248 -2.88 13.07 -3.58
C LEU A 248 -3.54 11.71 -3.30
N PRO A 249 -4.16 11.07 -4.32
CA PRO A 249 -4.38 11.59 -5.66
C PRO A 249 -5.39 12.75 -5.63
N VAL A 250 -5.36 13.64 -6.64
CA VAL A 250 -6.29 14.79 -6.72
C VAL A 250 -7.74 14.33 -6.79
N SER A 251 -8.01 13.18 -7.41
CA SER A 251 -9.34 12.54 -7.43
C SER A 251 -9.84 12.11 -6.04
N GLY A 252 -8.93 12.03 -5.06
CA GLY A 252 -9.19 11.71 -3.66
C GLY A 252 -9.68 12.90 -2.82
N GLU A 253 -9.76 14.12 -3.37
CA GLU A 253 -10.12 15.35 -2.63
C GLU A 253 -11.38 15.20 -1.78
N LYS A 254 -12.44 14.61 -2.34
CA LYS A 254 -13.71 14.37 -1.64
C LYS A 254 -13.60 13.39 -0.46
N TYR A 255 -12.52 12.61 -0.38
CA TYR A 255 -12.27 11.62 0.67
C TYR A 255 -11.30 12.11 1.76
N ALA A 256 -10.77 13.32 1.60
CA ALA A 256 -9.86 13.91 2.56
C ALA A 256 -10.58 14.49 3.80
N ASP A 257 -11.89 14.75 3.73
CA ASP A 257 -12.70 15.10 4.89
C ASP A 257 -13.02 13.86 5.73
N ARG A 258 -12.28 13.70 6.83
CA ARG A 258 -12.44 12.57 7.75
C ARG A 258 -13.57 12.74 8.77
N SER A 259 -14.36 13.81 8.69
CA SER A 259 -15.58 13.96 9.50
C SER A 259 -16.76 13.16 8.92
N ILE A 260 -16.68 12.79 7.64
CA ILE A 260 -17.68 11.97 6.94
C ILE A 260 -17.42 10.50 7.25
N ASP A 261 -18.49 9.75 7.51
CA ASP A 261 -18.38 8.31 7.65
C ASP A 261 -18.33 7.62 6.28
N ASN A 262 -17.36 6.73 6.12
CA ASN A 262 -17.16 5.95 4.91
C ASN A 262 -16.53 4.61 5.29
N LYS A 263 -17.10 3.51 4.80
CA LYS A 263 -16.67 2.14 5.14
C LYS A 263 -15.29 1.76 4.59
N TYR A 264 -14.75 2.52 3.63
CA TYR A 264 -13.44 2.28 3.01
C TYR A 264 -12.31 3.10 3.65
N TYR A 265 -12.64 3.89 4.67
CA TYR A 265 -11.67 4.73 5.37
C TYR A 265 -10.86 3.92 6.37
N ILE A 266 -9.53 4.04 6.28
CA ILE A 266 -8.63 3.64 7.34
C ILE A 266 -8.71 4.66 8.48
N LYS A 267 -9.13 4.20 9.66
CA LYS A 267 -9.25 5.00 10.86
C LYS A 267 -8.39 4.38 11.96
N LYS A 268 -7.95 5.23 12.89
CA LYS A 268 -7.29 4.77 14.10
C LYS A 268 -8.15 3.70 14.79
N ASN A 269 -7.53 2.57 15.13
CA ASN A 269 -8.16 1.41 15.76
C ASN A 269 -9.19 0.64 14.90
N ASP A 270 -9.26 0.88 13.59
CA ASP A 270 -10.04 0.00 12.72
C ASP A 270 -9.32 -1.33 12.43
N ILE A 271 -9.98 -2.21 11.68
CA ILE A 271 -9.45 -3.56 11.36
C ILE A 271 -8.09 -3.47 10.65
N CYS A 272 -7.97 -2.64 9.61
CA CYS A 272 -6.73 -2.50 8.84
C CYS A 272 -5.59 -1.97 9.69
N TYR A 273 -5.82 -0.87 10.39
CA TYR A 273 -4.88 -0.28 11.33
C TYR A 273 -4.43 -1.30 12.39
N ASN A 274 -5.36 -2.01 13.02
CA ASN A 274 -5.03 -2.97 14.09
C ASN A 274 -4.19 -4.13 13.58
N ILE A 275 -4.50 -4.66 12.39
CA ILE A 275 -3.73 -5.75 11.78
C ILE A 275 -2.33 -5.26 11.43
N PHE A 276 -2.19 -4.16 10.69
CA PHE A 276 -0.86 -3.65 10.32
C PHE A 276 0.01 -3.34 11.55
N THR A 277 -0.57 -2.69 12.57
CA THR A 277 0.18 -2.34 13.79
C THR A 277 0.52 -3.54 14.67
N LYS A 278 -0.31 -4.60 14.69
CA LYS A 278 0.03 -5.90 15.30
C LYS A 278 1.32 -6.48 14.72
N TYR A 279 1.58 -6.29 13.43
CA TYR A 279 2.81 -6.72 12.76
C TYR A 279 3.93 -5.66 12.80
N GLY A 280 3.80 -4.60 13.60
CA GLY A 280 4.84 -3.60 13.82
C GLY A 280 4.99 -2.56 12.71
N PHE A 281 4.00 -2.41 11.83
CA PHE A 281 3.93 -1.26 10.93
C PHE A 281 3.46 -0.02 11.69
N THR A 282 3.91 1.14 11.24
CA THR A 282 3.38 2.46 11.63
C THR A 282 2.48 2.99 10.53
N TRP A 283 1.52 3.84 10.89
CA TRP A 283 0.53 4.36 9.95
C TRP A 283 0.72 5.85 9.69
N GLY A 284 0.72 6.26 8.42
CA GLY A 284 0.89 7.65 7.98
C GLY A 284 -0.24 8.57 8.42
N GLY A 285 -1.41 8.05 8.73
CA GLY A 285 -2.50 8.82 9.34
C GLY A 285 -2.18 9.35 10.74
N ASP A 286 -1.18 8.79 11.43
CA ASP A 286 -0.71 9.28 12.73
C ASP A 286 0.32 10.44 12.63
N TRP A 287 0.85 10.73 11.44
CA TRP A 287 1.84 11.79 11.26
C TRP A 287 1.27 13.18 11.60
N LYS A 288 2.11 14.09 12.11
CA LYS A 288 1.64 15.39 12.64
C LYS A 288 1.43 16.46 11.56
N ASN A 289 2.38 16.59 10.64
CA ASN A 289 2.46 17.70 9.69
C ASN A 289 1.87 17.38 8.31
N SER A 290 1.63 16.09 8.06
CA SER A 290 0.96 15.59 6.88
C SER A 290 0.19 14.33 7.29
N LYS A 291 -0.87 13.99 6.56
CA LYS A 291 -1.74 12.86 6.87
C LYS A 291 -1.78 11.94 5.66
N ASP A 292 -1.02 10.86 5.72
CA ASP A 292 -0.97 9.87 4.65
C ASP A 292 -1.82 8.66 5.04
N TYR A 293 -3.13 8.73 4.76
CA TYR A 293 -4.09 7.76 5.32
C TYR A 293 -3.95 6.36 4.70
N GLN A 294 -3.41 6.26 3.49
CA GLN A 294 -3.13 5.02 2.78
C GLN A 294 -1.90 4.29 3.32
N HIS A 295 -0.94 5.04 3.87
CA HIS A 295 0.44 4.61 4.02
C HIS A 295 0.70 3.84 5.31
N PHE A 296 1.26 2.65 5.18
CA PHE A 296 1.85 1.89 6.27
C PHE A 296 3.31 1.61 5.97
N GLU A 297 4.19 1.79 6.96
CA GLU A 297 5.61 1.48 6.81
C GLU A 297 6.19 0.77 8.02
N LYS A 298 7.19 -0.09 7.76
CA LYS A 298 7.91 -0.82 8.79
C LYS A 298 9.39 -0.49 8.76
N SER A 299 9.89 -0.01 9.89
CA SER A 299 11.34 0.18 10.09
C SER A 299 12.01 -1.16 10.36
N ILE A 300 13.03 -1.47 9.59
CA ILE A 300 13.87 -2.65 9.77
C ILE A 300 15.11 -2.27 10.60
N LYS A 301 15.33 -2.96 11.72
CA LYS A 301 16.54 -2.78 12.56
C LYS A 301 17.74 -3.55 12.02
#